data_AF-A0AA39Q3I9-F1
#
_entry.id   AF-A0AA39Q3I9-F1
#
_cell.length_a   1.000
_cell.length_b   1.000
_cell.length_c   1.000
_cell.angle_alpha   90.00
_cell.angle_beta   90.00
_cell.angle_gamma   90.00
#
_symmetry.space_group_name_H-M   'P 1'
#
loop_
_entity.id
_entity.type
_entity.pdbx_description
1 polymer ?
#
loop_
_entity_poly.entity_id
_entity_poly.type
_entity_poly.pdbx_seq_one_letter_code
_entity_poly.pdbx_strand_id
1 'polypeptide(L)' 'FESDSPPSHDTRGLLVSYPNEQMASQYRTRLYTVFICADKARLLHWDRSGVTVTHACRYDTSESTYFQELFWRSARLMM' A
#
# COMPACT_ATOMS: atom_id res chain seq x y z
N PHE A 1 2.09 -0.16 -15.05
CA PHE A 1 2.14 0.03 -13.57
C PHE A 1 2.87 -1.13 -12.91
N GLU A 2 2.67 -2.35 -13.42
CA GLU A 2 3.48 -3.54 -13.19
C GLU A 2 4.07 -4.06 -14.51
N SER A 3 5.04 -4.96 -14.43
CA SER A 3 5.57 -5.71 -15.57
C SER A 3 4.57 -6.77 -16.04
N ASP A 4 4.45 -6.98 -17.35
CA ASP A 4 3.60 -8.04 -17.90
C ASP A 4 4.30 -9.40 -17.78
N SER A 5 4.28 -9.96 -16.57
CA SER A 5 4.86 -11.26 -16.26
C SER A 5 3.93 -12.03 -15.30
N PRO A 6 3.85 -13.37 -15.39
CA PRO A 6 2.99 -14.16 -14.51
C PRO A 6 3.17 -13.85 -13.01
N PRO A 7 4.41 -13.71 -12.48
CA PRO A 7 4.62 -13.37 -11.08
C PRO A 7 4.05 -11.99 -10.68
N SER A 8 4.00 -11.04 -11.63
CA SER A 8 3.42 -9.71 -11.38
C SER A 8 1.90 -9.80 -11.26
N HIS A 9 1.24 -10.57 -12.11
CA HIS A 9 -0.21 -10.80 -12.05
C HIS A 9 -0.61 -11.50 -10.74
N ASP A 10 0.16 -12.50 -10.31
CA ASP A 10 -0.07 -13.20 -9.04
C ASP A 10 0.11 -12.26 -7.85
N THR A 11 1.18 -11.46 -7.85
CA THR A 11 1.44 -10.46 -6.80
C THR A 11 0.31 -9.44 -6.72
N ARG A 12 -0.23 -8.98 -7.85
CA ARG A 12 -1.40 -8.10 -7.88
C ARG A 12 -2.63 -8.78 -7.30
N GLY A 13 -2.85 -10.06 -7.62
CA GLY A 13 -3.92 -10.85 -7.02
C GLY A 13 -3.86 -10.82 -5.49
N LEU A 14 -2.69 -11.14 -4.92
CA LEU A 14 -2.47 -11.08 -3.47
C LEU A 14 -2.63 -9.67 -2.90
N LEU A 15 -2.11 -8.65 -3.59
CA LEU A 15 -2.25 -7.24 -3.19
C LEU A 15 -3.70 -6.78 -3.11
N VAL A 16 -4.61 -7.39 -3.87
CA VAL A 16 -6.05 -7.06 -3.85
C VAL A 16 -6.81 -7.92 -2.85
N SER A 17 -6.50 -9.22 -2.77
CA SER A 17 -7.24 -10.16 -1.91
C SER A 17 -7.10 -9.82 -0.43
N TYR A 18 -5.88 -9.60 0.07
CA TYR A 18 -5.69 -9.37 1.51
C TYR A 18 -6.37 -8.10 2.04
N PRO A 19 -6.26 -6.93 1.37
CA PRO A 19 -6.96 -5.72 1.81
C PRO A 19 -8.48 -5.89 1.82
N ASN A 20 -9.03 -6.53 0.79
CA ASN A 20 -10.47 -6.77 0.69
C ASN A 20 -10.98 -7.69 1.81
N GLU A 21 -10.29 -8.79 2.08
CA GLU A 21 -10.61 -9.70 3.18
C GLU A 21 -10.50 -9.01 4.54
N GLN A 22 -9.46 -8.20 4.76
CA GLN A 22 -9.28 -7.46 6.00
C GLN A 22 -10.37 -6.39 6.19
N MET A 23 -10.72 -5.66 5.14
CA MET A 23 -11.79 -4.67 5.17
C MET A 23 -13.15 -5.31 5.42
N ALA A 24 -13.45 -6.45 4.78
CA ALA A 24 -14.70 -7.18 4.96
C ALA A 24 -14.82 -7.76 6.38
N SER A 25 -13.75 -8.40 6.88
CA SER A 25 -13.75 -9.02 8.21
C SER A 25 -13.84 -8.02 9.36
N GLN A 26 -13.28 -6.81 9.20
CA GLN A 26 -13.27 -5.77 10.22
C GLN A 26 -14.33 -4.67 10.00
N TYR A 27 -15.21 -4.85 9.02
CA TYR A 27 -16.21 -3.85 8.60
C TYR A 27 -15.59 -2.45 8.35
N ARG A 28 -14.37 -2.41 7.82
CA ARG A 28 -13.64 -1.17 7.51
C ARG A 28 -13.92 -0.74 6.07
N THR A 29 -14.07 0.56 5.86
CA THR A 29 -14.33 1.16 4.53
C THR A 29 -13.10 1.82 3.92
N ARG A 30 -12.01 1.91 4.68
CA ARG A 30 -10.72 2.45 4.26
C ARG A 30 -9.60 1.64 4.89
N LEU A 31 -8.53 1.41 4.13
CA LEU A 31 -7.33 0.71 4.59
C LEU A 31 -6.11 1.31 3.88
N TYR A 32 -4.99 1.37 4.59
CA TYR A 32 -3.70 1.71 3.98
C TYR A 32 -2.83 0.46 3.99
N THR A 33 -2.25 0.11 2.85
CA THR A 33 -1.21 -0.92 2.76
C THR A 33 0.04 -0.35 2.13
N VAL A 34 1.17 -0.98 2.43
CA VAL A 34 2.44 -0.69 1.78
C VAL A 34 2.84 -1.87 0.94
N PHE A 35 3.19 -1.58 -0.30
CA PHE A 35 3.85 -2.54 -1.18
C PHE A 35 5.33 -2.22 -1.25
N ILE A 36 6.16 -3.18 -0.83
CA ILE A 36 7.63 -3.10 -0.90
C ILE A 36 8.09 -4.04 -2.01
N CYS A 37 8.92 -3.52 -2.91
CA CYS A 37 9.57 -4.28 -3.96
C CYS A 37 11.02 -3.82 -4.08
N ALA A 38 11.95 -4.71 -3.71
CA ALA A 38 13.38 -4.39 -3.60
C ALA A 38 13.63 -3.13 -2.77
N ASP A 39 14.25 -2.09 -3.34
CA ASP A 39 14.62 -0.83 -2.68
C ASP A 39 13.50 0.24 -2.69
N LYS A 40 12.32 -0.12 -3.19
CA LYS A 40 11.20 0.82 -3.40
C LYS A 40 9.96 0.41 -2.63
N ALA A 41 9.26 1.40 -2.12
CA ALA A 41 7.96 1.26 -1.49
C ALA A 41 6.91 2.11 -2.21
N ARG A 42 5.67 1.65 -2.16
CA ARG A 42 4.48 2.39 -2.58
C ARG A 42 3.44 2.33 -1.46
N LEU A 43 2.74 3.43 -1.25
CA LEU A 43 1.54 3.44 -0.42
C LEU A 43 0.32 3.18 -1.29
N LEU A 44 -0.56 2.32 -0.79
CA LEU A 44 -1.83 2.00 -1.38
C LEU A 44 -2.92 2.43 -0.41
N HIS A 45 -3.75 3.39 -0.82
CA HIS A 45 -4.94 3.80 -0.10
C HIS A 45 -6.16 3.11 -0.72
N TRP A 46 -6.77 2.21 0.05
CA TRP A 46 -7.96 1.47 -0.32
C TRP A 46 -9.19 2.18 0.20
N ASP A 47 -10.18 2.32 -0.67
CA ASP A 47 -11.54 2.74 -0.33
C ASP A 47 -12.56 1.81 -1.01
N ARG A 48 -13.85 2.11 -0.85
CA ARG A 48 -14.93 1.30 -1.45
C ARG A 48 -14.94 1.31 -2.99
N SER A 49 -14.28 2.26 -3.63
CA SER A 49 -14.23 2.44 -5.08
C SER A 49 -12.99 1.79 -5.70
N GLY A 50 -11.97 1.48 -4.90
CA GLY A 50 -10.77 0.80 -5.36
C GLY A 50 -9.53 1.21 -4.58
N VAL A 51 -8.41 1.34 -5.30
CA VAL A 51 -7.10 1.64 -4.71
C VAL A 51 -6.42 2.81 -5.41
N THR A 52 -5.99 3.78 -4.62
CA THR A 52 -5.08 4.85 -5.07
C THR A 52 -3.65 4.46 -4.73
N VAL A 53 -2.75 4.47 -5.72
CA VAL A 53 -1.36 4.05 -5.55
C VAL A 53 -0.42 5.24 -5.74
N THR A 54 0.48 5.47 -4.78
CA THR A 54 1.48 6.53 -4.90
C THR A 54 2.58 6.16 -5.89
N HIS A 55 3.36 7.17 -6.28
CA HIS A 55 4.65 6.92 -6.92
C HIS A 55 5.55 6.08 -6.00
N ALA A 56 6.41 5.27 -6.62
CA ALA A 56 7.41 4.49 -5.90
C ALA A 56 8.48 5.43 -5.33
N CYS A 57 8.78 5.28 -4.04
CA CYS A 57 9.84 6.02 -3.36
C CYS A 57 10.84 5.04 -2.74
N ARG A 58 12.08 5.49 -2.57
CA ARG A 58 13.06 4.77 -1.76
C ARG A 58 12.70 4.91 -0.29
N TYR A 59 12.75 3.79 0.44
CA TYR A 59 12.46 3.75 1.88
C TYR A 59 13.70 3.48 2.74
N ASP A 60 14.85 3.19 2.11
CA ASP A 60 16.11 2.79 2.74
C ASP A 60 17.12 3.94 2.91
N THR A 61 16.81 5.12 2.39
CA THR A 61 17.67 6.30 2.48
C THR A 61 17.47 7.05 3.80
N SER A 62 18.58 7.28 4.53
CA SER A 62 18.61 8.09 5.75
C SER A 62 18.12 9.54 5.56
N GLU A 63 18.07 10.02 4.32
CA GLU A 63 17.60 11.36 3.97
C GLU A 63 16.10 11.43 3.64
N SER A 64 15.42 10.30 3.42
CA SER A 64 14.02 10.28 2.99
C SER A 64 13.09 9.95 4.15
N THR A 65 12.60 10.98 4.85
CA THR A 65 11.59 10.83 5.90
C THR A 65 10.16 10.67 5.37
N TYR A 66 9.93 10.81 4.06
CA TYR A 66 8.58 10.81 3.49
C TYR A 66 7.74 9.58 3.86
N PHE A 67 8.37 8.40 3.84
CA PHE A 67 7.68 7.16 4.15
C PHE A 67 7.34 7.06 5.65
N GLN A 68 8.29 7.42 6.51
CA GLN A 68 8.10 7.40 7.98
C GLN A 68 7.11 8.48 8.44
N GLU A 69 7.22 9.69 7.90
CA GLU A 69 6.28 10.79 8.14
C GLU A 69 4.86 10.42 7.72
N LEU A 70 4.71 9.77 6.58
CA LEU A 70 3.41 9.38 6.09
C LEU A 70 2.75 8.36 7.01
N PHE A 71 3.48 7.34 7.47
CA PHE A 71 2.99 6.39 8.49
C PHE A 71 2.59 7.09 9.79
N TRP A 72 3.43 8.01 10.27
CA TRP A 72 3.17 8.78 11.47
C TRP A 72 1.89 9.62 11.35
N ARG A 73 1.71 10.30 10.21
CA ARG A 73 0.50 11.10 9.93
C ARG A 73 -0.74 10.23 9.78
N SER A 74 -0.65 9.08 9.10
CA SER A 74 -1.79 8.17 8.94
C SER A 74 -2.23 7.52 10.25
N ALA A 75 -1.28 7.19 11.14
CA ALA A 75 -1.60 6.63 12.46
C ALA A 75 -2.41 7.61 13.32
N ARG A 76 -2.13 8.92 13.20
CA ARG A 76 -2.88 9.98 13.91
C ARG A 76 -4.27 10.24 13.36
N LEU A 77 -4.53 9.91 12.10
CA LEU A 77 -5.86 10.07 11.47
C LEU A 77 -6.81 8.90 11.77
N MET A 78 -6.32 7.86 12.45
CA MET A 78 -7.05 6.62 12.71
C MET A 78 -7.53 6.49 14.18
N MET A 79 -7.34 7.53 14.99
CA MET A 79 -7.81 7.68 16.37
C MET A 79 -8.89 8.76 16.42
#